data_AF-A0A529QU37-F1
#
_entry.id   AF-A0A529QU37-F1
#
_cell.length_a   1.000
_cell.length_b   1.000
_cell.length_c   1.000
_cell.angle_alpha   90.00
_cell.angle_beta   90.00
_cell.angle_gamma   90.00
#
_symmetry.space_group_name_H-M   'P 1'
#
loop_
_entity.id
_entity.type
_entity.pdbx_description
1 polymer ?
#
loop_
_entity_poly.entity_id
_entity_poly.type
_entity_poly.pdbx_seq_one_letter_code
_entity_poly.pdbx_strand_id
1 'polypeptide(L)' 'RNRVECMMRLRRALDEFVVDGIKTTLPLFRDLVGNPDIANGDYDIHWLEKYLAKGE' A
#
# COMPACT_ATOMS: atom_id res chain seq x y z
N ARG A 1 -2.22 -18.02 -9.94
CA ARG A 1 -1.39 -16.81 -9.74
C ARG A 1 -1.94 -15.66 -10.58
N ASN A 2 -2.85 -14.88 -10.00
CA ASN A 2 -3.37 -13.65 -10.59
C ASN A 2 -3.09 -12.45 -9.66
N ARG A 3 -3.32 -11.23 -10.15
CA ARG A 3 -3.06 -9.99 -9.39
C ARG A 3 -3.77 -9.97 -8.03
N VAL A 4 -5.05 -10.37 -8.01
CA VAL A 4 -5.88 -10.40 -6.79
C VAL A 4 -5.28 -11.31 -5.73
N GLU A 5 -4.87 -12.53 -6.12
CA GLU A 5 -4.19 -13.49 -5.24
C GLU A 5 -2.89 -12.92 -4.67
N CYS A 6 -2.11 -12.21 -5.49
CA CYS A 6 -0.87 -11.56 -5.03
C CYS A 6 -1.16 -10.41 -4.04
N MET A 7 -2.17 -9.58 -4.30
CA MET A 7 -2.58 -8.50 -3.40
C MET A 7 -3.07 -9.02 -2.05
N MET A 8 -3.82 -10.12 -2.03
CA MET A 8 -4.25 -10.78 -0.77
C MET A 8 -3.06 -11.28 0.05
N ARG A 9 -2.05 -11.87 -0.61
CA ARG A 9 -0.81 -12.30 0.06
C ARG A 9 -0.01 -11.11 0.59
N LEU A 10 0.08 -10.04 -0.19
CA LEU A 10 0.76 -8.81 0.24
C LEU A 10 0.10 -8.19 1.47
N ARG A 11 -1.24 -8.09 1.50
CA ARG A 11 -1.98 -7.59 2.66
C ARG A 11 -1.64 -8.39 3.91
N ARG A 12 -1.76 -9.72 3.85
CA ARG A 12 -1.42 -10.60 4.98
C ARG A 12 0.04 -10.42 5.44
N ALA A 13 0.97 -10.33 4.50
CA ALA A 13 2.38 -10.15 4.82
C ALA A 13 2.64 -8.80 5.53
N LEU A 14 1.98 -7.72 5.09
CA LEU A 14 2.09 -6.40 5.71
C LEU A 14 1.47 -6.34 7.10
N ASP A 15 0.36 -7.05 7.33
CA ASP A 15 -0.32 -7.11 8.63
C ASP A 15 0.52 -7.87 9.68
N GLU A 16 1.16 -8.96 9.27
CA GLU A 16 2.05 -9.76 10.13
C GLU A 16 3.46 -9.15 10.28
N PHE A 17 3.80 -8.11 9.51
CA PHE A 17 5.12 -7.47 9.54
C PHE A 17 5.30 -6.62 10.82
N VAL A 18 6.25 -7.00 11.67
CA VAL A 18 6.60 -6.26 12.89
C VAL A 18 8.03 -5.72 12.79
N VAL A 19 8.19 -4.41 12.98
CA VAL A 19 9.48 -3.73 13.10
C VAL A 19 9.44 -2.84 14.34
N ASP A 20 10.47 -2.91 15.16
CA ASP A 20 10.64 -2.09 16.35
C ASP A 20 11.90 -1.21 16.23
N GLY A 21 11.91 -0.08 16.95
CA GLY A 21 13.08 0.79 17.12
C GLY A 21 13.39 1.75 15.97
N ILE A 22 12.67 1.70 14.84
CA ILE A 22 12.85 2.63 13.71
C ILE A 22 11.53 3.02 13.05
N LYS A 23 11.49 4.21 12.45
CA LYS A 23 10.39 4.61 11.56
C LYS A 23 10.50 3.84 10.25
N THR A 24 9.37 3.33 9.76
CA THR A 24 9.28 2.60 8.50
C THR A 24 8.15 3.13 7.65
N THR A 25 8.15 2.76 6.37
CA THR A 25 7.05 3.03 5.45
C THR A 25 5.91 2.00 5.56
N LEU A 26 5.96 1.07 6.52
CA LEU A 26 4.90 0.07 6.72
C LEU A 26 3.49 0.69 6.85
N PRO A 27 3.27 1.81 7.57
CA PRO A 27 1.95 2.44 7.63
C PRO A 27 1.44 2.86 6.25
N LEU A 28 2.31 3.47 5.43
CA LEU A 28 1.97 3.87 4.06
C LEU A 28 1.59 2.65 3.21
N PHE A 29 2.39 1.57 3.23
CA PHE A 29 2.08 0.39 2.42
C PHE A 29 0.83 -0.36 2.87
N ARG A 30 0.51 -0.36 4.17
CA ARG A 30 -0.75 -0.91 4.71
C ARG A 30 -1.99 -0.14 4.23
N ASP A 31 -1.85 1.17 4.09
CA ASP A 31 -2.90 2.02 3.53
C ASP A 31 -3.05 1.79 2.01
N LEU A 32 -1.94 1.83 1.28
CA LEU A 32 -1.91 1.64 -0.17
C LEU A 32 -2.45 0.27 -0.62
N VAL A 33 -2.17 -0.82 0.10
CA VAL A 33 -2.68 -2.16 -0.27
C VAL A 33 -4.21 -2.26 -0.17
N GLY A 34 -4.85 -1.36 0.59
CA GLY A 34 -6.31 -1.23 0.67
C GLY A 34 -6.91 -0.22 -0.30
N ASN A 35 -6.11 0.56 -1.01
CA ASN A 35 -6.58 1.62 -1.88
C ASN A 35 -7.16 1.05 -3.19
N PRO A 36 -8.38 1.46 -3.61
CA PRO A 36 -9.00 0.99 -4.85
C PRO A 36 -8.21 1.35 -6.11
N ASP A 37 -7.55 2.51 -6.17
CA ASP A 37 -6.70 2.91 -7.31
C ASP A 37 -5.54 1.91 -7.46
N ILE A 38 -4.94 1.52 -6.33
CA ILE A 38 -3.90 0.47 -6.30
C ILE A 38 -4.50 -0.89 -6.66
N ALA A 39 -5.71 -1.23 -6.23
CA ALA A 39 -6.34 -2.51 -6.56
C ALA A 39 -6.64 -2.64 -8.07
N ASN A 40 -7.06 -1.55 -8.71
CA ASN A 40 -7.43 -1.51 -10.13
C ASN A 40 -6.23 -1.23 -11.05
N GLY A 41 -5.15 -0.64 -10.52
CA GLY A 41 -4.03 -0.17 -11.34
C GLY A 41 -4.25 1.23 -11.92
N ASP A 42 -5.15 2.02 -11.33
CA ASP A 42 -5.56 3.34 -11.80
C ASP A 42 -4.63 4.43 -11.25
N TYR A 43 -3.34 4.36 -11.57
CA TYR A 43 -2.33 5.34 -11.12
C TYR A 43 -1.26 5.64 -12.17
N ASP A 44 -0.70 6.85 -12.09
CA ASP A 44 0.44 7.32 -12.88
C ASP A 44 1.67 7.57 -11.98
N ILE A 45 2.76 8.05 -12.56
CA ILE A 45 4.01 8.34 -11.83
C ILE A 45 3.88 9.47 -10.79
N HIS A 46 2.87 10.34 -10.89
CA HIS A 46 2.60 11.46 -9.99
C HIS A 46 1.46 11.18 -8.99
N TRP A 47 0.83 10.01 -9.10
CA TRP A 47 -0.34 9.66 -8.29
C TRP A 47 -0.03 9.70 -6.79
N LEU A 48 1.12 9.17 -6.38
CA LEU A 48 1.48 9.10 -4.96
C LEU A 48 1.67 10.50 -4.36
N GLU A 49 2.28 11.43 -5.11
CA GLU A 49 2.45 12.82 -4.70
C GLU A 49 1.08 13.49 -4.46
N LYS A 50 0.15 13.32 -5.39
CA LYS A 50 -1.22 13.84 -5.30
C LYS A 50 -2.03 13.17 -4.18
N TYR A 51 -1.82 11.88 -3.95
CA TYR A 51 -2.50 11.12 -2.92
C TYR A 51 -2.09 11.61 -1.53
N LEU A 52 -0.79 11.76 -1.29
CA LEU A 52 -0.26 12.23 -0.03
C LEU A 52 -0.64 13.69 0.27
N ALA A 53 -0.69 14.55 -0.76
CA ALA A 53 -1.12 15.94 -0.61
C ALA A 53 -2.59 16.12 -0.18
N LYS A 54 -3.43 15.07 -0.30
CA LYS A 54 -4.84 15.10 0.16
C LYS A 54 -5.01 14.69 1.62
N GLY A 55 -4.00 14.09 2.22
CA GLY A 55 -4.03 13.50 3.57
C GLY A 55 -3.46 14.41 4.67
N GLU A 56 -3.13 15.66 4.35
CA GLU A 56 -2.78 16.73 5.31
C GLU A 56 -3.99 17.59 5.68
#